data_AF-A0A8C2JL92-F1
#
_entry.id   AF-A0A8C2JL92-F1
#
_cell.length_a   1.000
_cell.length_b   1.000
_cell.length_c   1.000
_cell.angle_alpha   90.00
_cell.angle_beta   90.00
_cell.angle_gamma   90.00
#
_symmetry.space_group_name_H-M   'P 1'
#
loop_
_entity.id
_entity.type
_entity.pdbx_description
1 polymer ?
#
loop_
_entity_poly.entity_id
_entity_poly.type
_entity_poly.pdbx_seq_one_letter_code
_entity_poly.pdbx_strand_id
1 'polypeptide(L)'
;MCVGEKRKLTIPPQLGYGDQGAGNVIPPKATLLFDVELINIGNAPPTTNVFKEIDDNADKQLSREEVSEYLKKQMTAVEGQDS
;
A
#
# COMPACT_ATOMS: atom_id res chain seq x y z
N MET A 1 -0.58 -18.79 1.71
CA MET A 1 -0.25 -18.95 3.14
C MET A 1 -1.55 -18.75 3.88
N CYS A 2 -1.89 -19.63 4.81
CA CYS A 2 -3.11 -19.55 5.60
C CYS A 2 -2.83 -18.89 6.94
N VAL A 3 -3.81 -18.21 7.52
CA VAL A 3 -3.67 -17.64 8.87
C VAL A 3 -3.32 -18.76 9.86
N GLY A 4 -2.35 -18.52 10.74
CA GLY A 4 -1.74 -19.48 11.66
C GLY A 4 -0.61 -20.32 11.08
N GLU A 5 -0.35 -20.26 9.76
CA GLU A 5 0.72 -21.02 9.12
C GLU A 5 2.10 -20.46 9.49
N LYS A 6 3.05 -21.38 9.75
CA LYS A 6 4.47 -21.06 9.96
C LYS A 6 5.30 -21.53 8.78
N ARG A 7 6.23 -20.70 8.30
CA ARG A 7 7.14 -21.03 7.20
C ARG A 7 8.55 -20.57 7.47
N LYS A 8 9.51 -21.34 6.96
CA LYS A 8 10.91 -20.97 6.90
C LYS A 8 11.23 -20.38 5.54
N LEU A 9 11.81 -19.18 5.51
CA LEU A 9 12.25 -18.52 4.28
C LEU A 9 13.77 -18.46 4.26
N THR A 10 14.36 -18.97 3.18
CA THR A 10 15.80 -18.82 2.90
C THR A 10 15.95 -17.77 1.82
N ILE A 11 16.50 -16.61 2.17
CA ILE A 11 16.63 -15.47 1.27
C ILE A 11 18.10 -15.31 0.90
N PRO A 12 18.48 -15.54 -0.37
CA PRO A 12 19.85 -15.33 -0.81
C PRO A 12 20.22 -13.84 -0.76
N PRO A 13 21.51 -13.48 -0.72
CA PRO A 13 21.94 -12.11 -0.48
C PRO A 13 21.39 -11.11 -1.49
N GLN A 14 21.26 -11.52 -2.76
CA GLN A 14 20.71 -10.72 -3.86
C GLN A 14 19.24 -10.28 -3.69
N LEU A 15 18.47 -11.00 -2.86
CA LEU A 15 17.11 -10.64 -2.46
C LEU A 15 17.02 -10.07 -1.03
N GLY A 16 18.16 -9.99 -0.33
CA GLY A 16 18.29 -9.47 1.02
C GLY A 16 19.07 -8.15 1.04
N TYR A 17 20.14 -8.11 1.82
CA TYR A 17 20.96 -6.90 2.00
C TYR A 17 22.20 -6.82 1.08
N GLY A 18 22.32 -7.73 0.13
CA GLY A 18 23.34 -7.71 -0.91
C GLY A 18 24.78 -7.65 -0.39
N ASP A 19 25.64 -6.99 -1.17
CA ASP A 19 27.07 -6.87 -0.86
C ASP A 19 27.39 -5.84 0.23
N GLN A 20 26.42 -5.00 0.62
CA GLN A 20 26.62 -3.98 1.64
C GLN A 20 26.26 -4.48 3.04
N GLY A 21 25.34 -5.45 3.15
CA GLY A 21 24.80 -5.85 4.44
C GLY A 21 23.94 -4.75 5.06
N ALA A 22 23.73 -4.80 6.37
CA ALA A 22 22.97 -3.78 7.10
C ALA A 22 23.59 -3.47 8.46
N GLY A 23 24.14 -2.26 8.57
CA GLY A 23 24.80 -1.77 9.77
C GLY A 23 25.87 -2.73 10.26
N ASN A 24 25.90 -2.97 11.57
CA ASN A 24 26.84 -3.89 12.22
C ASN A 24 26.21 -5.26 12.54
N VAL A 25 24.98 -5.52 12.04
CA VAL A 25 24.18 -6.69 12.46
C VAL A 25 24.10 -7.73 11.35
N ILE A 26 24.06 -7.29 10.09
CA ILE A 26 23.98 -8.19 8.94
C ILE A 26 25.22 -8.00 8.07
N PRO A 27 26.09 -9.02 7.95
CA PRO A 27 27.28 -8.94 7.11
C PRO A 27 26.94 -8.82 5.61
N PRO A 28 27.87 -8.26 4.81
CA PRO A 28 27.89 -8.42 3.36
C PRO A 28 27.68 -9.87 2.91
N LYS A 29 26.90 -10.07 1.85
CA LYS A 29 26.68 -11.37 1.18
C LYS A 29 26.07 -12.45 2.10
N ALA A 30 25.41 -12.07 3.18
CA ALA A 30 24.76 -13.02 4.08
C ALA A 30 23.46 -13.57 3.48
N THR A 31 23.28 -14.89 3.58
CA THR A 31 21.98 -15.55 3.34
C THR A 31 21.14 -15.45 4.62
N LEU A 32 19.89 -15.01 4.49
CA LEU A 32 18.99 -14.82 5.62
C LEU A 32 18.06 -16.02 5.77
N LEU A 33 17.87 -16.46 7.01
CA LEU A 33 16.94 -17.51 7.39
C LEU A 33 15.88 -16.89 8.30
N PHE A 34 14.63 -16.84 7.85
CA PHE A 34 13.51 -16.31 8.64
C PHE A 34 12.53 -17.41 8.99
N ASP A 35 12.12 -17.46 10.25
CA ASP A 35 10.93 -18.18 10.69
C ASP A 35 9.78 -17.17 10.77
N VAL A 36 8.75 -17.35 9.93
CA VAL A 36 7.62 -16.42 9.78
C VAL A 36 6.32 -17.11 10.15
N GLU A 37 5.45 -16.41 10.88
CA GLU A 37 4.10 -16.84 11.22
C GLU A 37 3.07 -15.83 10.67
N LEU A 38 2.05 -16.33 9.95
CA LEU A 38 1.00 -15.48 9.41
C LEU A 38 -0.11 -15.29 10.45
N ILE A 39 -0.17 -14.12 11.09
CA ILE A 39 -1.14 -13.84 12.16
C ILE A 39 -2.52 -13.43 11.63
N ASN A 40 -2.58 -12.67 10.53
CA ASN A 40 -3.83 -12.21 9.93
C ASN A 40 -3.61 -11.83 8.46
N ILE A 41 -4.66 -11.92 7.64
CA ILE A 41 -4.72 -11.34 6.30
C ILE A 41 -5.75 -10.21 6.36
N GLY A 42 -5.27 -8.97 6.41
CA GLY A 42 -6.14 -7.81 6.37
C GLY A 42 -6.58 -7.52 4.94
N ASN A 43 -7.89 -7.53 4.69
CA ASN A 43 -8.46 -6.85 3.53
C ASN A 43 -8.63 -5.39 3.92
N ALA A 44 -7.58 -4.58 3.76
CA ALA A 44 -7.82 -3.15 3.68
C ALA A 44 -8.84 -2.94 2.55
N PRO A 45 -9.92 -2.16 2.75
CA PRO A 45 -10.74 -1.77 1.61
C PRO A 45 -9.79 -1.21 0.55
N PRO A 46 -10.00 -1.53 -0.74
CA PRO A 46 -9.17 -0.96 -1.80
C PRO A 46 -9.09 0.53 -1.51
N THR A 47 -7.88 1.06 -1.31
CA THR A 47 -7.70 2.49 -1.11
C THR A 47 -8.40 3.14 -2.27
N THR A 48 -9.53 3.80 -2.00
CA THR A 48 -10.31 4.45 -3.03
C THR A 48 -9.34 5.35 -3.77
N ASN A 49 -9.11 5.04 -5.04
CA ASN A 49 -8.27 5.88 -5.86
C ASN A 49 -9.13 7.09 -6.16
N VAL A 50 -9.08 8.11 -5.28
CA VAL A 50 -9.84 9.35 -5.44
C VAL A 50 -9.60 9.95 -6.82
N PHE A 51 -8.39 9.73 -7.37
CA PHE A 51 -8.07 10.06 -8.76
C PHE A 51 -9.09 9.50 -9.77
N LYS A 52 -9.51 8.24 -9.64
CA LYS A 52 -10.51 7.61 -10.52
C LYS A 52 -11.94 8.12 -10.28
N GLU A 53 -12.19 8.72 -9.13
CA GLU A 53 -13.50 9.31 -8.81
C GLU A 53 -13.62 10.75 -9.30
N ILE A 54 -12.49 11.41 -9.57
CA ILE A 54 -12.42 12.78 -10.08
C ILE A 54 -12.26 12.79 -11.61
N ASP A 55 -11.48 11.86 -12.16
CA ASP A 55 -11.26 11.71 -13.60
C ASP A 55 -12.51 11.13 -14.30
N ASP A 56 -13.51 11.99 -14.50
CA ASP A 56 -14.80 11.63 -15.11
C ASP A 56 -14.67 11.31 -16.60
N ASN A 57 -13.66 11.86 -17.27
CA ASN A 57 -13.44 11.68 -18.71
C ASN A 57 -12.49 10.50 -19.05
N ALA A 58 -11.86 9.89 -18.04
CA ALA A 58 -10.91 8.78 -18.11
C ALA A 58 -9.63 9.04 -18.93
N ASP A 59 -9.19 10.30 -19.03
CA ASP A 59 -7.99 10.70 -19.77
C ASP A 59 -6.69 10.57 -18.96
N LYS A 60 -6.80 10.14 -17.69
CA LYS A 60 -5.70 9.99 -16.72
C LYS A 60 -5.06 11.31 -16.31
N GLN A 61 -5.74 12.43 -16.51
CA GLN A 61 -5.35 13.76 -16.06
C GLN A 61 -6.49 14.31 -15.18
N LEU A 62 -6.16 15.30 -14.34
CA LEU A 62 -7.17 16.00 -13.55
C LEU A 62 -7.24 17.44 -14.04
N SER A 63 -8.32 17.78 -14.72
CA SER A 63 -8.62 19.15 -15.12
C SER A 63 -9.04 19.99 -13.90
N ARG A 64 -8.99 21.32 -14.03
CA ARG A 64 -9.45 22.23 -12.97
C ARG A 64 -10.96 22.07 -12.74
N GLU A 65 -11.68 21.77 -13.81
CA GLU A 65 -13.11 21.59 -13.85
C GLU A 65 -13.52 20.37 -13.02
N GLU A 66 -12.93 19.20 -13.29
CA GLU A 66 -13.17 17.94 -12.56
C GLU A 66 -12.89 18.07 -11.06
N VAL A 67 -11.74 18.68 -10.71
CA VAL A 67 -11.39 18.94 -9.31
C VAL A 67 -12.39 19.88 -8.64
N SER A 68 -12.84 20.91 -9.36
CA SER A 68 -13.80 21.89 -8.82
C SER A 68 -15.18 21.26 -8.58
N GLU A 69 -15.63 20.37 -9.46
CA GLU A 69 -16.90 19.66 -9.33
C GLU A 69 -16.86 18.67 -8.18
N TYR A 70 -15.76 17.91 -8.04
CA TYR A 70 -15.56 17.02 -6.91
C TYR A 70 -15.59 17.78 -5.57
N LEU A 71 -14.91 18.93 -5.48
CA LEU A 71 -14.91 19.75 -4.26
C LEU A 71 -16.28 20.35 -3.94
N LYS A 72 -17.03 20.83 -4.94
CA LYS A 72 -18.41 21.31 -4.74
C LYS A 72 -19.33 20.19 -4.24
N LYS A 73 -19.22 18.99 -4.82
CA LYS A 73 -19.99 17.81 -4.42
C LYS A 73 -19.71 17.42 -2.96
N GLN A 74 -18.44 17.48 -2.54
CA GLN A 74 -18.06 17.27 -1.14
C GLN A 74 -18.65 18.32 -0.19
N MET A 75 -18.65 19.60 -0.56
CA MET A 75 -19.24 20.66 0.27
C MET A 75 -20.75 20.48 0.46
N THR A 76 -21.50 20.16 -0.60
CA THR A 76 -22.95 19.92 -0.50
C THR A 76 -23.32 18.66 0.27
N ALA A 77 -22.45 17.64 0.27
CA ALA A 77 -22.69 16.40 1.01
C ALA A 77 -22.50 16.57 2.53
N VAL A 78 -21.71 17.55 2.96
CA VAL A 78 -21.49 17.86 4.38
C VAL A 78 -22.63 18.71 4.95
N GLU A 79 -23.29 19.55 4.15
CA GLU A 79 -24.40 20.41 4.61
C GLU A 79 -25.72 19.66 4.88
N GLY A 80 -25.83 18.37 4.51
CA GLY A 80 -27.03 17.54 4.70
C GLY A 80 -27.07 16.70 5.98
N GLN A 81 -26.09 16.82 6.88
CA GLN A 81 -25.98 16.01 8.11
C GLN A 81 -26.25 16.73 9.43
N ASP A 82 -26.55 18.04 9.40
CA ASP A 82 -27.00 18.81 10.57
C ASP A 82 -28.43 19.32 10.37
N SER A 83 -29.44 18.46 10.56
CA SER A 83 -30.84 18.85 10.80
C SER A 83 -31.60 17.73 11.50
#